data_AF-A0AAE1E0I8-F1
#
_entry.id   AF-A0AAE1E0I8-F1
#
_cell.length_a   1.000
_cell.length_b   1.000
_cell.length_c   1.000
_cell.angle_alpha   90.00
_cell.angle_beta   90.00
_cell.angle_gamma   90.00
#
_symmetry.space_group_name_H-M   'P 1'
#
loop_
_entity.id
_entity.type
_entity.pdbx_description
1 polymer ?
#
loop_
_entity_poly.entity_id
_entity_poly.type
_entity_poly.pdbx_seq_one_letter_code
_entity_poly.pdbx_strand_id
1 'polypeptide(L)'
;MFIGTQVLLLSASHNMNVAKQLFRQPAHFTKVLKVVPSALLRTTGLQQFTHGGLKPAVLQPCLSLQSSISRHMSSTQSCKFEVINVQDEDDFKKRVLESDIPVIVDFHATWCGPCKLLGPRLEKLLAEERGKVIMAKVDIDENSDLAMEYGVRSVPTVMGMKDGKVQNQFVGLIDDDQIQTFVDKLIIS
;
A
#
# COMPACT_ATOMS: atom_id res chain seq x y z
N MET A 1 30.09 -65.75 12.02
CA MET A 1 29.28 -65.79 10.78
C MET A 1 28.73 -64.39 10.55
N PHE A 2 29.53 -63.46 10.03
CA PHE A 2 29.74 -63.13 8.60
C PHE A 2 28.47 -62.75 7.84
N ILE A 3 28.22 -61.44 7.78
CA ILE A 3 27.61 -60.67 6.69
C ILE A 3 28.12 -59.23 6.92
N GLY A 4 29.07 -58.68 6.15
CA GLY A 4 29.11 -58.56 4.69
C GLY A 4 28.46 -57.23 4.32
N THR A 5 29.11 -56.08 4.55
CA THR A 5 29.89 -55.32 3.56
C THR A 5 29.17 -55.13 2.22
N GLN A 6 28.51 -53.99 1.98
CA GLN A 6 28.82 -53.17 0.80
C GLN A 6 28.18 -51.78 0.86
N VAL A 7 29.09 -50.80 0.95
CA VAL A 7 28.91 -49.40 0.59
C VAL A 7 28.71 -49.33 -0.92
N LEU A 8 27.61 -48.74 -1.39
CA LEU A 8 27.48 -48.32 -2.78
C LEU A 8 27.39 -46.79 -2.82
N LEU A 9 28.58 -46.19 -2.83
CA LEU A 9 28.82 -44.88 -3.40
C LEU A 9 28.76 -45.02 -4.92
N LEU A 10 27.80 -44.37 -5.58
CA LEU A 10 27.99 -43.91 -6.95
C LEU A 10 27.79 -42.39 -6.98
N SER A 11 28.92 -41.69 -7.02
CA SER A 11 29.04 -40.37 -7.61
C SER A 11 28.99 -40.46 -9.14
N ALA A 12 28.87 -39.29 -9.76
CA ALA A 12 29.06 -38.98 -11.20
C ALA A 12 27.79 -39.08 -12.05
N SER A 13 27.48 -38.18 -12.99
CA SER A 13 27.99 -36.86 -13.38
C SER A 13 27.16 -36.44 -14.60
N HIS A 14 26.98 -35.14 -14.82
CA HIS A 14 26.72 -34.50 -16.13
C HIS A 14 25.49 -34.92 -16.96
N ASN A 15 24.55 -33.99 -17.14
CA ASN A 15 24.33 -33.49 -18.50
C ASN A 15 23.87 -32.03 -18.53
N MET A 16 24.70 -31.21 -19.19
CA MET A 16 24.41 -29.85 -19.62
C MET A 16 23.98 -29.88 -21.09
N ASN A 17 22.85 -29.26 -21.41
CA ASN A 17 22.55 -28.64 -22.71
C ASN A 17 21.28 -27.81 -22.50
N VAL A 18 21.29 -26.47 -22.46
CA VAL A 18 21.78 -25.48 -23.44
C VAL A 18 21.14 -25.64 -24.81
N ALA A 19 19.97 -25.00 -24.98
CA ALA A 19 19.51 -24.39 -26.22
C ALA A 19 18.55 -23.25 -25.82
N LYS A 20 19.00 -22.00 -25.75
CA LYS A 20 19.01 -21.02 -26.86
C LYS A 20 17.70 -21.01 -27.66
N GLN A 21 16.79 -20.12 -27.28
CA GLN A 21 15.80 -19.51 -28.18
C GLN A 21 15.53 -18.08 -27.67
N LEU A 22 16.54 -17.20 -27.69
CA LEU A 22 16.72 -16.16 -28.71
C LEU A 22 15.41 -15.51 -29.22
N PHE A 23 15.22 -14.28 -28.74
CA PHE A 23 14.83 -13.08 -29.49
C PHE A 23 13.65 -13.16 -30.45
N ARG A 24 12.55 -12.51 -30.05
CA ARG A 24 11.77 -11.71 -31.00
C ARG A 24 11.15 -10.49 -30.30
N GLN A 25 11.87 -9.37 -30.38
CA GLN A 25 11.28 -8.03 -30.34
C GLN A 25 10.40 -7.85 -31.58
N PRO A 26 9.35 -7.04 -31.49
CA PRO A 26 9.30 -5.94 -32.45
C PRO A 26 9.02 -4.59 -31.79
N ALA A 27 9.92 -3.67 -32.09
CA ALA A 27 9.68 -2.24 -32.04
C ALA A 27 8.46 -1.88 -32.90
N HIS A 28 7.58 -1.04 -32.38
CA HIS A 28 6.83 -0.11 -33.22
C HIS A 28 6.84 1.28 -32.60
N PHE A 29 7.78 2.06 -33.11
CA PHE A 29 7.97 3.47 -32.89
C PHE A 29 7.13 4.21 -33.92
N THR A 30 6.01 4.82 -33.53
CA THR A 30 5.27 5.76 -34.38
C THR A 30 4.84 6.99 -33.57
N LYS A 31 5.81 7.88 -33.38
CA LYS A 31 5.76 9.32 -33.63
C LYS A 31 4.40 9.85 -34.14
N VAL A 32 3.65 10.59 -33.31
CA VAL A 32 2.78 11.68 -33.79
C VAL A 32 2.90 12.86 -32.82
N LEU A 33 3.84 13.73 -33.15
CA LEU A 33 3.88 15.12 -32.73
C LEU A 33 3.12 15.93 -33.79
N LYS A 34 2.10 16.69 -33.41
CA LYS A 34 1.35 17.73 -34.16
C LYS A 34 0.08 17.99 -33.32
N VAL A 35 -0.40 19.18 -32.94
CA VAL A 35 -0.21 20.57 -33.35
C VAL A 35 -0.73 21.44 -32.19
N VAL A 36 -0.05 22.53 -31.89
CA VAL A 36 -0.56 23.66 -31.09
C VAL A 36 -1.37 24.57 -32.02
N PRO A 37 -2.57 25.03 -31.63
CA PRO A 37 -3.11 26.26 -32.18
C PRO A 37 -3.23 27.34 -31.10
N SER A 38 -2.39 28.35 -31.23
CA SER A 38 -2.68 29.71 -30.77
C SER A 38 -3.57 30.37 -31.82
N ALA A 39 -4.82 30.69 -31.48
CA ALA A 39 -5.65 31.72 -32.12
C ALA A 39 -6.84 32.01 -31.20
N LEU A 40 -6.86 33.13 -30.48
CA LEU A 40 -7.31 34.46 -30.91
C LEU A 40 -8.83 34.65 -30.74
N LEU A 41 -9.18 35.35 -29.64
CA LEU A 41 -10.08 36.50 -29.54
C LEU A 41 -11.41 36.49 -30.35
N ARG A 42 -12.56 36.59 -29.65
CA ARG A 42 -13.57 37.67 -29.75
C ARG A 42 -14.91 37.23 -29.11
N THR A 43 -15.29 37.88 -28.02
CA THR A 43 -16.35 38.92 -27.89
C THR A 43 -17.77 38.37 -27.67
N THR A 44 -18.41 38.99 -26.68
CA THR A 44 -19.85 39.28 -26.56
C THR A 44 -20.82 38.11 -26.38
N GLY A 45 -21.27 37.94 -25.14
CA GLY A 45 -22.40 37.09 -24.77
C GLY A 45 -22.87 37.39 -23.35
N LEU A 46 -23.17 38.66 -23.06
CA LEU A 46 -23.89 39.10 -21.87
C LEU A 46 -25.33 38.60 -21.97
N GLN A 47 -25.74 37.70 -21.08
CA GLN A 47 -27.15 37.49 -20.79
C GLN A 47 -27.36 37.49 -19.27
N GLN A 48 -27.93 38.63 -18.88
CA GLN A 48 -28.59 39.00 -17.64
C GLN A 48 -29.24 37.83 -16.88
N PHE A 49 -28.88 37.71 -15.60
CA PHE A 49 -29.79 37.19 -14.58
C PHE A 49 -29.96 38.25 -13.49
N THR A 50 -31.20 38.70 -13.40
CA THR A 50 -31.74 39.66 -12.44
C THR A 50 -32.17 38.94 -11.18
N HIS A 51 -31.57 39.25 -10.02
CA HIS A 51 -32.21 39.10 -8.70
C HIS A 51 -31.57 40.19 -7.82
N GLY A 52 -32.30 41.27 -7.46
CA GLY A 52 -32.96 41.39 -6.15
C GLY A 52 -31.92 41.30 -5.02
N GLY A 53 -31.53 42.34 -4.28
CA GLY A 53 -32.28 43.43 -3.69
C GLY A 53 -31.86 43.50 -2.20
N LEU A 54 -31.62 44.71 -1.68
CA LEU A 54 -31.50 45.07 -0.24
C LEU A 54 -30.21 44.55 0.47
N LYS A 55 -29.36 45.34 1.15
CA LYS A 55 -29.59 46.44 2.11
C LYS A 55 -28.28 47.21 2.44
N PRO A 56 -28.35 48.38 3.10
CA PRO A 56 -27.28 49.36 3.23
C PRO A 56 -26.26 49.02 4.33
N ALA A 57 -24.99 49.39 4.09
CA ALA A 57 -23.93 49.41 5.08
C ALA A 57 -24.14 50.59 6.04
N VAL A 58 -24.79 50.33 7.18
CA VAL A 58 -24.84 51.23 8.32
C VAL A 58 -23.76 50.79 9.31
N LEU A 59 -22.77 51.67 9.48
CA LEU A 59 -21.89 51.74 10.64
C LEU A 59 -22.73 51.78 11.92
N GLN A 60 -22.45 50.95 12.92
CA GLN A 60 -22.43 51.33 14.35
C GLN A 60 -21.73 50.25 15.21
N PRO A 61 -21.12 50.63 16.35
CA PRO A 61 -20.23 49.81 17.17
C PRO A 61 -21.01 48.96 18.18
N CYS A 62 -20.50 47.77 18.52
CA CYS A 62 -21.08 46.94 19.58
C CYS A 62 -19.99 46.56 20.60
N LEU A 63 -19.83 47.44 21.59
CA LEU A 63 -19.36 47.03 22.91
C LEU A 63 -20.53 46.30 23.58
N SER A 64 -20.51 44.97 23.54
CA SER A 64 -21.25 44.16 24.51
C SER A 64 -20.51 42.86 24.78
N LEU A 65 -20.26 42.69 26.07
CA LEU A 65 -19.82 41.47 26.72
C LEU A 65 -20.75 40.28 26.38
N GLN A 66 -20.20 39.08 26.59
CA GLN A 66 -20.88 37.79 26.71
C GLN A 66 -21.37 37.15 25.42
N SER A 67 -20.64 36.14 24.95
CA SER A 67 -20.85 34.76 25.40
C SER A 67 -20.15 33.82 24.43
N SER A 68 -19.46 32.83 24.99
CA SER A 68 -18.71 31.81 24.29
C SER A 68 -19.62 31.01 23.35
N ILE A 69 -19.66 31.40 22.07
CA ILE A 69 -20.15 30.51 21.02
C ILE A 69 -19.07 29.47 20.82
N SER A 70 -19.25 28.34 21.51
CA SER A 70 -18.50 27.11 21.32
C SER A 70 -18.48 26.79 19.84
N ARG A 71 -17.33 27.00 19.20
CA ARG A 71 -17.00 26.43 17.90
C ARG A 71 -16.91 24.91 18.06
N HIS A 72 -18.03 24.23 18.27
CA HIS A 72 -18.14 22.82 17.93
C HIS A 72 -18.37 22.73 16.42
N MET A 73 -17.32 23.07 15.66
CA MET A 73 -17.15 22.44 14.36
C MET A 73 -16.71 21.03 14.67
N SER A 74 -17.68 20.11 14.69
CA SER A 74 -17.42 18.68 14.67
C SER A 74 -16.45 18.39 13.55
N SER A 75 -15.27 17.95 13.95
CA SER A 75 -14.24 17.32 13.14
C SER A 75 -14.90 16.55 12.00
N THR A 76 -14.54 16.89 10.76
CA THR A 76 -14.51 15.91 9.69
C THR A 76 -13.58 14.79 10.15
N GLN A 77 -14.13 13.83 10.90
CA GLN A 77 -13.39 12.65 11.33
C GLN A 77 -13.18 11.80 10.08
N SER A 78 -12.13 12.15 9.32
CA SER A 78 -11.55 11.31 8.30
C SER A 78 -11.29 9.95 8.94
N CYS A 79 -11.89 8.89 8.40
CA CYS A 79 -11.62 7.51 8.82
C CYS A 79 -10.13 7.26 8.56
N LYS A 80 -9.29 7.44 9.57
CA LYS A 80 -7.84 7.40 9.41
C LYS A 80 -7.42 5.93 9.30
N PHE A 81 -6.98 5.53 8.12
CA PHE A 81 -6.22 4.31 7.94
C PHE A 81 -4.87 4.44 8.67
N GLU A 82 -4.54 3.43 9.46
CA GLU A 82 -3.35 3.43 10.30
C GLU A 82 -2.25 2.57 9.66
N VAL A 83 -1.11 3.22 9.42
CA VAL A 83 0.14 2.59 9.00
C VAL A 83 1.12 2.68 10.16
N ILE A 84 1.74 1.55 10.48
CA ILE A 84 2.64 1.41 11.61
C ILE A 84 4.00 0.92 11.15
N ASN A 85 5.07 1.50 11.68
CA ASN A 85 6.42 1.01 11.51
C ASN A 85 6.83 0.23 12.76
N VAL A 86 7.10 -1.05 12.57
CA VAL A 86 7.51 -1.96 13.65
C VAL A 86 8.97 -1.67 14.01
N GLN A 87 9.23 -1.43 15.30
CA GLN A 87 10.58 -1.10 15.80
C GLN A 87 11.39 -2.32 16.24
N ASP A 88 10.72 -3.28 16.85
CA ASP A 88 11.31 -4.50 17.43
C ASP A 88 10.24 -5.58 17.61
N GLU A 89 10.65 -6.75 18.12
CA GLU A 89 9.77 -7.91 18.36
C GLU A 89 8.67 -7.63 19.40
N ASP A 90 8.94 -6.83 20.43
CA ASP A 90 7.94 -6.48 21.45
C ASP A 90 6.86 -5.55 20.86
N ASP A 91 7.27 -4.60 20.01
CA ASP A 91 6.34 -3.74 19.26
C ASP A 91 5.50 -4.58 18.27
N PHE A 92 6.14 -5.51 17.56
CA PHE A 92 5.44 -6.44 16.66
C PHE A 92 4.39 -7.26 17.41
N LYS A 93 4.77 -7.84 18.56
CA LYS A 93 3.84 -8.63 19.37
C LYS A 93 2.62 -7.82 19.79
N LYS A 94 2.83 -6.63 20.36
CA LYS A 94 1.73 -5.78 20.86
C LYS A 94 0.81 -5.28 19.76
N ARG A 95 1.36 -4.95 18.59
CA ARG A 95 0.63 -4.23 17.54
C ARG A 95 0.15 -5.11 16.40
N VAL A 96 0.72 -6.30 16.25
CA VAL A 96 0.35 -7.26 15.21
C VAL A 96 -0.29 -8.50 15.82
N LEU A 97 0.36 -9.14 16.80
CA LEU A 97 -0.13 -10.40 17.35
C LEU A 97 -1.30 -10.23 18.31
N GLU A 98 -1.27 -9.16 19.11
CA GLU A 98 -2.29 -8.82 20.09
C GLU A 98 -3.36 -7.85 19.53
N SER A 99 -3.34 -7.59 18.21
CA SER A 99 -4.30 -6.70 17.57
C SER A 99 -5.71 -7.29 17.51
N ASP A 100 -6.70 -6.51 17.94
CA ASP A 100 -8.13 -6.86 17.83
C ASP A 100 -8.67 -6.80 16.39
N ILE A 101 -7.94 -6.14 15.49
CA ILE A 101 -8.30 -5.99 14.08
C ILE A 101 -7.26 -6.66 13.18
N PRO A 102 -7.65 -7.16 11.99
CA PRO A 102 -6.71 -7.77 11.04
C PRO A 102 -5.57 -6.81 10.66
N VAL A 103 -4.37 -7.36 10.52
CA VAL A 103 -3.14 -6.62 10.24
C VAL A 103 -2.48 -7.15 8.99
N ILE A 104 -2.15 -6.27 8.05
CA ILE A 104 -1.31 -6.62 6.91
C ILE A 104 0.12 -6.21 7.23
N VAL A 105 1.01 -7.19 7.27
CA VAL A 105 2.43 -7.01 7.52
C VAL A 105 3.17 -6.99 6.18
N ASP A 106 3.79 -5.85 5.84
CA ASP A 106 4.68 -5.65 4.69
C ASP A 106 6.14 -5.74 5.15
N PHE A 107 6.76 -6.89 4.90
CA PHE A 107 8.19 -7.06 5.08
C PHE A 107 8.92 -6.47 3.87
N HIS A 108 9.63 -5.37 4.10
CA HIS A 108 10.27 -4.56 3.05
C HIS A 108 11.73 -4.25 3.40
N ALA A 109 12.42 -3.58 2.48
CA ALA A 109 13.72 -2.97 2.71
C ALA A 109 13.85 -1.65 1.95
N THR A 110 14.64 -0.70 2.47
CA THR A 110 14.82 0.63 1.85
C THR A 110 15.48 0.59 0.46
N TRP A 111 16.32 -0.41 0.22
CA TRP A 111 17.01 -0.66 -1.05
C TRP A 111 16.16 -1.42 -2.08
N CYS A 112 15.01 -1.95 -1.68
CA CYS A 112 14.14 -2.76 -2.54
C CYS A 112 13.32 -1.88 -3.52
N GLY A 113 13.65 -1.95 -4.81
CA GLY A 113 12.92 -1.24 -5.87
C GLY A 113 11.43 -1.61 -5.95
N PRO A 114 11.07 -2.91 -6.06
CA PRO A 114 9.66 -3.33 -6.11
C PRO A 114 8.84 -2.93 -4.88
N CYS A 115 9.46 -2.89 -3.69
CA CYS A 115 8.80 -2.48 -2.45
C CYS A 115 8.31 -1.02 -2.52
N LYS A 116 9.06 -0.14 -3.20
CA LYS A 116 8.67 1.27 -3.41
C LYS A 116 7.45 1.42 -4.31
N LEU A 117 7.11 0.41 -5.11
CA LEU A 117 5.88 0.37 -5.90
C LEU A 117 4.72 -0.28 -5.14
N LEU A 118 4.98 -1.36 -4.41
CA LEU A 118 3.96 -2.13 -3.71
C LEU A 118 3.41 -1.38 -2.49
N GLY A 119 4.28 -0.78 -1.66
CA GLY A 119 3.89 -0.10 -0.42
C GLY A 119 2.79 0.96 -0.63
N PRO A 120 2.97 1.94 -1.54
CA PRO A 120 1.93 2.95 -1.81
C PRO A 120 0.62 2.38 -2.37
N ARG A 121 0.65 1.23 -3.06
CA ARG A 121 -0.57 0.58 -3.56
C ARG A 121 -1.34 -0.09 -2.44
N LEU A 122 -0.63 -0.79 -1.53
CA LEU A 122 -1.23 -1.33 -0.31
C LEU A 122 -1.85 -0.19 0.51
N GLU A 123 -1.08 0.87 0.80
CA GLU A 123 -1.56 2.00 1.59
C GLU A 123 -2.82 2.64 0.98
N LYS A 124 -2.86 2.78 -0.36
CA LYS A 124 -4.03 3.32 -1.07
C LYS A 124 -5.26 2.41 -0.92
N LEU A 125 -5.14 1.12 -1.18
CA LEU A 125 -6.28 0.20 -1.15
C LEU A 125 -6.80 0.02 0.28
N LEU A 126 -5.91 -0.07 1.27
CA LEU A 126 -6.30 -0.22 2.67
C LEU A 126 -6.92 1.06 3.25
N ALA A 127 -6.61 2.24 2.69
CA ALA A 127 -7.30 3.48 3.05
C ALA A 127 -8.80 3.43 2.72
N GLU A 128 -9.21 2.65 1.73
CA GLU A 128 -10.61 2.48 1.33
C GLU A 128 -11.40 1.59 2.33
N GLU A 129 -10.70 0.78 3.11
CA GLU A 129 -11.29 -0.15 4.09
C GLU A 129 -11.70 0.50 5.43
N ARG A 130 -11.55 1.82 5.57
CA ARG A 130 -12.09 2.62 6.69
C ARG A 130 -11.72 2.09 8.09
N GLY A 131 -10.51 1.56 8.24
CA GLY A 131 -9.99 1.08 9.53
C GLY A 131 -10.40 -0.34 9.91
N LYS A 132 -10.96 -1.13 8.98
CA LYS A 132 -11.17 -2.58 9.19
C LYS A 132 -9.86 -3.38 9.21
N VAL A 133 -8.77 -2.78 8.75
CA VAL A 133 -7.46 -3.38 8.62
C VAL A 133 -6.40 -2.32 8.89
N ILE A 134 -5.32 -2.72 9.55
CA ILE A 134 -4.13 -1.89 9.74
C ILE A 134 -2.97 -2.42 8.92
N MET A 135 -2.03 -1.54 8.58
CA MET A 135 -0.81 -1.94 7.87
C MET A 135 0.39 -1.80 8.77
N ALA A 136 1.13 -2.88 8.97
CA ALA A 136 2.41 -2.91 9.64
C ALA A 136 3.55 -3.04 8.64
N LYS A 137 4.56 -2.20 8.75
CA LYS A 137 5.76 -2.20 7.91
C LYS A 137 6.92 -2.68 8.76
N VAL A 138 7.56 -3.74 8.30
CA VAL A 138 8.72 -4.35 8.96
C VAL A 138 9.90 -4.22 8.02
N ASP A 139 10.90 -3.43 8.42
CA ASP A 139 12.16 -3.39 7.68
C ASP A 139 13.00 -4.61 8.08
N ILE A 140 13.37 -5.44 7.09
CA ILE A 140 14.09 -6.68 7.31
C ILE A 140 15.56 -6.46 7.72
N ASP A 141 16.14 -5.29 7.43
CA ASP A 141 17.51 -4.96 7.84
C ASP A 141 17.54 -4.60 9.34
N GLU A 142 16.47 -3.99 9.84
CA GLU A 142 16.32 -3.62 11.26
C GLU A 142 15.78 -4.77 12.11
N ASN A 143 14.93 -5.64 11.53
CA ASN A 143 14.21 -6.71 12.23
C ASN A 143 14.52 -8.09 11.63
N SER A 144 15.81 -8.42 11.50
CA SER A 144 16.26 -9.63 10.78
C SER A 144 15.82 -10.95 11.42
N ASP A 145 15.84 -11.06 12.76
CA ASP A 145 15.41 -12.26 13.48
C ASP A 145 13.90 -12.50 13.32
N LEU A 146 13.10 -11.44 13.46
CA LEU A 146 11.66 -11.47 13.18
C LEU A 146 11.37 -11.89 11.73
N ALA A 147 12.07 -11.32 10.75
CA ALA A 147 11.92 -11.71 9.35
C ALA A 147 12.24 -13.20 9.13
N MET A 148 13.26 -13.73 9.80
CA MET A 148 13.63 -15.15 9.75
C MET A 148 12.58 -16.04 10.43
N GLU A 149 12.03 -15.64 11.58
CA GLU A 149 10.98 -16.38 12.29
C GLU A 149 9.74 -16.59 11.41
N TYR A 150 9.34 -15.55 10.68
CA TYR A 150 8.23 -15.62 9.73
C TYR A 150 8.62 -16.19 8.36
N GLY A 151 9.85 -16.68 8.20
CA GLY A 151 10.30 -17.35 6.98
C GLY A 151 10.42 -16.42 5.76
N VAL A 152 10.67 -15.13 5.97
CA VAL A 152 10.87 -14.14 4.91
C VAL A 152 12.23 -14.36 4.25
N ARG A 153 12.22 -14.88 3.02
CA ARG A 153 13.44 -15.17 2.23
C ARG A 153 13.72 -14.15 1.12
N SER A 154 12.74 -13.32 0.81
CA SER A 154 12.82 -12.31 -0.24
C SER A 154 11.82 -11.20 0.02
N VAL A 155 12.18 -9.97 -0.30
CA VAL A 155 11.28 -8.81 -0.20
C VAL A 155 10.80 -8.35 -1.58
N PRO A 156 9.57 -7.82 -1.69
CA PRO A 156 8.57 -7.73 -0.61
C PRO A 156 7.94 -9.09 -0.30
N THR A 157 7.65 -9.33 0.99
CA THR A 157 6.77 -10.41 1.44
C THR A 157 5.66 -9.78 2.26
N VAL A 158 4.40 -10.12 1.96
CA VAL A 158 3.24 -9.55 2.63
C VAL A 158 2.43 -10.67 3.27
N MET A 159 2.05 -10.48 4.53
CA MET A 159 1.28 -11.45 5.32
C MET A 159 0.05 -10.79 5.93
N GLY A 160 -1.09 -11.47 5.83
CA GLY A 160 -2.31 -11.08 6.52
C GLY A 160 -2.40 -11.82 7.85
N MET A 161 -2.44 -11.08 8.94
CA MET A 161 -2.47 -11.56 10.30
C MET A 161 -3.84 -11.30 10.92
N LYS A 162 -4.41 -12.30 11.58
CA LYS A 162 -5.64 -12.19 12.36
C LYS A 162 -5.60 -13.18 13.51
N ASP A 163 -5.99 -12.76 14.71
CA ASP A 163 -5.97 -13.56 15.93
C ASP A 163 -4.58 -14.17 16.23
N GLY A 164 -3.52 -13.38 16.01
CA GLY A 164 -2.13 -13.80 16.20
C GLY A 164 -1.63 -14.86 15.21
N LYS A 165 -2.34 -15.11 14.10
CA LYS A 165 -2.00 -16.14 13.11
C LYS A 165 -1.94 -15.57 11.70
N VAL A 166 -1.06 -16.15 10.87
CA VAL A 166 -1.01 -15.90 9.43
C VAL A 166 -2.23 -16.55 8.77
N GLN A 167 -3.08 -15.75 8.12
CA GLN A 167 -4.26 -16.20 7.38
C GLN A 167 -3.96 -16.42 5.89
N ASN A 168 -3.16 -15.53 5.32
CA ASN A 168 -2.74 -15.57 3.91
C ASN A 168 -1.41 -14.82 3.72
N GLN A 169 -0.69 -15.13 2.65
CA GLN A 169 0.56 -14.45 2.30
C GLN A 169 0.80 -14.43 0.78
N PHE A 170 1.61 -13.49 0.33
CA PHE A 170 2.20 -13.49 -1.01
C PHE A 170 3.63 -12.92 -1.00
N VAL A 171 4.37 -13.17 -2.07
CA VAL A 171 5.75 -12.71 -2.25
C VAL A 171 5.87 -12.01 -3.60
N GLY A 172 6.57 -10.88 -3.61
CA GLY A 172 6.83 -10.09 -4.81
C GLY A 172 5.76 -9.03 -5.09
N LEU A 173 5.90 -8.39 -6.25
CA LEU A 173 4.98 -7.37 -6.73
C LEU A 173 3.82 -8.04 -7.47
N ILE A 174 2.60 -7.76 -7.05
CA ILE A 174 1.34 -8.23 -7.66
C ILE A 174 0.51 -7.03 -8.13
N ASP A 175 -0.50 -7.26 -8.97
CA ASP A 175 -1.42 -6.21 -9.44
C ASP A 175 -2.50 -5.87 -8.41
N ASP A 176 -3.19 -4.75 -8.64
CA ASP A 176 -4.15 -4.18 -7.70
C ASP A 176 -5.35 -5.10 -7.45
N ASP A 177 -5.79 -5.89 -8.44
CA ASP A 177 -6.91 -6.84 -8.29
C ASP A 177 -6.52 -8.01 -7.37
N GLN A 178 -5.27 -8.48 -7.50
CA GLN A 178 -4.73 -9.48 -6.59
C GLN A 178 -4.57 -8.95 -5.16
N ILE A 179 -4.17 -7.69 -5.00
CA ILE A 179 -4.10 -7.03 -3.67
C ILE A 179 -5.50 -6.94 -3.07
N GLN A 180 -6.50 -6.48 -3.83
CA GLN A 180 -7.88 -6.38 -3.32
C GLN A 180 -8.39 -7.75 -2.87
N THR A 181 -8.19 -8.78 -3.69
CA THR A 181 -8.58 -10.16 -3.35
C THR A 181 -7.89 -10.65 -2.07
N PHE A 182 -6.63 -10.27 -1.86
CA PHE A 182 -5.88 -10.60 -0.66
C PHE A 182 -6.46 -9.93 0.59
N VAL A 183 -6.83 -8.65 0.49
CA VAL A 183 -7.45 -7.87 1.57
C VAL A 183 -8.84 -8.41 1.91
N ASP A 184 -9.69 -8.65 0.91
CA ASP A 184 -11.05 -9.14 1.09
C ASP A 184 -11.07 -10.48 1.83
N LYS A 185 -10.16 -11.39 1.46
CA LYS A 185 -10.02 -12.69 2.14
C LYS A 185 -9.67 -12.54 3.61
N LEU A 186 -8.80 -11.59 3.95
CA LEU A 186 -8.38 -11.35 5.33
C LEU A 186 -9.50 -10.74 6.19
N ILE A 187 -10.34 -9.88 5.61
CA ILE A 187 -11.46 -9.26 6.31
C ILE A 187 -12.58 -10.29 6.58
N ILE A 188 -12.81 -11.21 5.64
CA ILE A 188 -13.90 -12.19 5.71
C ILE A 188 -13.54 -13.45 6.52
N SER A 189 -12.25 -13.80 6.61
CA SER A 189 -11.75 -15.04 7.26
C SER A 189 -12.13 -15.18 8.73
#